data_AF-A0A503ASG0-F1
#
_entry.id   AF-A0A503ASG0-F1
#
_cell.length_a   1.000
_cell.length_b   1.000
_cell.length_c   1.000
_cell.angle_alpha   90.00
_cell.angle_beta   90.00
_cell.angle_gamma   90.00
#
_symmetry.space_group_name_H-M   'P 1'
#
loop_
_entity.id
_entity.type
_entity.pdbx_description
1 polymer ?
#
loop_
_entity_poly.entity_id
_entity_poly.type
_entity_poly.pdbx_seq_one_letter_code
_entity_poly.pdbx_strand_id
1 'polypeptide(L)'
;MKQHFMMFAAYNQWANGRLYDAAADLGEDELGRDVGAIFGSMLGTLNHLLAVDRIWMKRFTGEGDAPSNTAAMLYHALPALRLAREAEDRRIVDWV
;
A
#
# COMPACT_ATOMS: atom_id res chain seq x y z
N MET A 1 11.68 22.20 -1.05
CA MET A 1 10.97 21.10 -0.37
C MET A 1 9.90 20.44 -1.24
N LYS A 2 8.92 21.16 -1.83
CA LYS A 2 7.83 20.56 -2.65
C LYS A 2 8.32 19.55 -3.70
N GLN A 3 9.33 19.93 -4.50
CA GLN A 3 9.93 19.05 -5.51
C GLN A 3 10.45 17.72 -4.95
N HIS A 4 10.95 17.69 -3.71
CA HIS A 4 11.44 16.45 -3.09
C HIS A 4 10.26 15.52 -2.76
N PHE A 5 9.14 16.06 -2.30
CA PHE A 5 7.93 15.27 -2.04
C PHE A 5 7.29 14.76 -3.32
N MET A 6 7.27 15.55 -4.39
CA MET A 6 6.83 15.09 -5.72
C MET A 6 7.71 13.94 -6.24
N MET A 7 9.03 14.06 -6.09
CA MET A 7 9.97 12.99 -6.42
C MET A 7 9.71 11.74 -5.58
N PHE A 8 9.51 11.87 -4.26
CA PHE A 8 9.21 10.73 -3.39
C PHE A 8 7.88 10.07 -3.72
N ALA A 9 6.82 10.83 -4.06
CA ALA A 9 5.54 10.26 -4.48
C ALA A 9 5.68 9.46 -5.77
N ALA A 10 6.36 10.01 -6.79
CA ALA A 10 6.63 9.31 -8.04
C ALA A 10 7.49 8.05 -7.83
N TYR A 11 8.52 8.15 -6.97
CA TYR A 11 9.35 7.00 -6.59
C TYR A 11 8.52 5.92 -5.89
N ASN A 12 7.65 6.31 -4.95
CA ASN A 12 6.84 5.35 -4.19
C ASN A 12 5.86 4.61 -5.10
N GLN A 13 5.21 5.31 -6.05
CA GLN A 13 4.36 4.69 -7.06
C GLN A 13 5.14 3.66 -7.91
N TRP A 14 6.33 4.02 -8.39
CA TRP A 14 7.18 3.11 -9.15
C TRP A 14 7.63 1.89 -8.30
N ALA A 15 8.07 2.12 -7.07
CA ALA A 15 8.54 1.08 -6.17
C ALA A 15 7.41 0.11 -5.80
N ASN A 16 6.23 0.63 -5.48
CA ASN A 16 5.03 -0.17 -5.24
C ASN A 16 4.69 -1.03 -6.44
N GLY A 17 4.67 -0.48 -7.66
CA GLY A 17 4.43 -1.27 -8.87
C GLY A 17 5.36 -2.48 -8.97
N ARG A 18 6.67 -2.28 -8.77
CA ARG A 18 7.66 -3.36 -8.78
C ARG A 18 7.45 -4.40 -7.69
N LEU A 19 7.09 -3.98 -6.48
CA LEU A 19 6.82 -4.89 -5.37
C LEU A 19 5.58 -5.75 -5.64
N TYR A 20 4.53 -5.15 -6.21
CA TYR A 20 3.31 -5.87 -6.55
C TYR A 20 3.50 -6.82 -7.74
N ASP A 21 4.34 -6.46 -8.72
CA ASP A 21 4.73 -7.37 -9.80
C ASP A 21 5.48 -8.58 -9.24
N ALA A 22 6.47 -8.38 -8.37
CA ALA A 22 7.20 -9.48 -7.73
C ALA A 22 6.30 -10.33 -6.82
N ALA A 23 5.34 -9.71 -6.13
CA ALA A 23 4.37 -10.43 -5.31
C ALA A 23 3.41 -11.29 -6.15
N ALA A 24 3.18 -10.94 -7.42
CA ALA A 24 2.31 -11.70 -8.32
C ALA A 24 2.93 -13.02 -8.79
N ASP A 25 4.24 -13.20 -8.63
CA ASP A 25 4.93 -14.48 -8.89
C ASP A 25 4.67 -15.53 -7.79
N LEU A 26 4.12 -15.11 -6.63
CA LEU A 26 3.78 -15.99 -5.52
C LEU A 26 2.36 -16.54 -5.66
N GLY A 27 2.15 -17.80 -5.27
CA GLY A 27 0.80 -18.36 -5.11
C GLY A 27 0.02 -17.70 -3.97
N GLU A 28 -1.32 -17.86 -3.96
CA GLU A 28 -2.18 -17.29 -2.89
C GLU A 28 -1.76 -17.77 -1.49
N ASP A 29 -1.46 -19.05 -1.34
CA ASP A 29 -0.98 -19.62 -0.07
C ASP A 29 0.36 -19.01 0.35
N GLU A 30 1.27 -18.76 -0.59
CA GLU A 30 2.58 -18.19 -0.31
C GLU A 30 2.51 -16.71 0.07
N LEU A 31 1.60 -15.96 -0.56
CA LEU A 31 1.32 -14.56 -0.22
C LEU A 31 0.83 -14.41 1.23
N GLY A 32 -0.05 -15.32 1.65
CA GLY A 32 -0.63 -15.34 2.99
C GLY A 32 0.24 -16.01 4.06
N ARG A 33 1.25 -16.79 3.66
CA ARG A 33 2.08 -17.58 4.58
C ARG A 33 2.83 -16.70 5.57
N ASP A 34 2.72 -17.05 6.85
CA ASP A 34 3.53 -16.44 7.91
C ASP A 34 5.01 -16.79 7.71
N VAL A 35 5.84 -15.76 7.63
CA VAL A 35 7.30 -15.84 7.48
C VAL A 35 8.04 -15.12 8.61
N GLY A 36 7.34 -14.75 9.69
CA GLY A 36 7.91 -14.02 10.82
C GLY A 36 8.19 -12.54 10.54
N ALA A 37 7.57 -11.97 9.49
CA ALA A 37 7.60 -10.53 9.26
C ALA A 37 6.79 -9.80 10.35
N ILE A 38 6.98 -8.49 10.51
CA ILE A 38 6.23 -7.68 11.50
C ILE A 38 4.71 -7.82 11.29
N PHE A 39 4.28 -7.94 10.04
CA PHE A 39 2.87 -8.16 9.66
C PHE A 39 2.61 -9.61 9.22
N GLY A 40 3.42 -10.56 9.70
CA GLY A 40 3.33 -11.99 9.44
C GLY A 40 3.77 -12.39 8.03
N SER A 41 3.13 -11.85 7.00
CA SER A 41 3.27 -12.31 5.61
C SER A 41 3.55 -11.16 4.62
N MET A 42 3.77 -11.53 3.35
CA MET A 42 3.86 -10.57 2.25
C MET A 42 2.53 -9.81 2.12
N LEU A 43 1.41 -10.53 2.12
CA LEU A 43 0.07 -9.92 2.01
C LEU A 43 -0.23 -8.99 3.19
N GLY A 44 0.16 -9.36 4.41
CA GLY A 44 0.03 -8.50 5.59
C GLY A 44 0.85 -7.22 5.47
N THR A 45 2.09 -7.32 4.98
CA THR A 45 2.97 -6.16 4.77
C THR A 45 2.42 -5.20 3.72
N LEU A 46 1.92 -5.72 2.58
CA LEU A 46 1.33 -4.87 1.54
C LEU A 46 0.03 -4.18 2.01
N ASN A 47 -0.79 -4.86 2.81
CA ASN A 47 -1.97 -4.26 3.44
C ASN A 47 -1.58 -3.15 4.43
N HIS A 48 -0.53 -3.37 5.23
CA HIS A 48 -0.02 -2.37 6.16
C HIS A 48 0.38 -1.07 5.44
N LEU A 49 1.13 -1.17 4.35
CA LEU A 49 1.56 0.00 3.58
C LEU A 49 0.36 0.79 3.04
N LEU A 50 -0.65 0.11 2.50
CA LEU A 50 -1.88 0.77 2.05
C LEU A 50 -2.66 1.40 3.21
N ALA A 51 -2.74 0.72 4.36
CA ALA A 51 -3.43 1.22 5.54
C ALA A 51 -2.78 2.51 6.07
N VAL A 52 -1.45 2.55 6.16
CA VAL A 52 -0.70 3.73 6.62
C VAL A 52 -0.94 4.92 5.69
N ASP A 53 -0.86 4.70 4.37
CA ASP A 53 -1.07 5.76 3.39
C ASP A 53 -2.49 6.33 3.48
N ARG A 54 -3.52 5.48 3.57
CA ARG A 54 -4.92 5.93 3.74
C ARG A 54 -5.12 6.72 5.03
N ILE A 55 -4.52 6.27 6.14
CA ILE A 55 -4.60 6.98 7.43
C ILE A 55 -3.99 8.37 7.31
N TRP A 56 -2.80 8.49 6.71
CA TRP A 56 -2.14 9.78 6.55
C TRP A 56 -2.86 10.69 5.55
N MET A 57 -3.28 10.17 4.41
CA MET A 57 -4.03 10.94 3.42
C MET A 57 -5.34 11.47 3.99
N LYS A 58 -6.06 10.67 4.78
CA LYS A 58 -7.24 11.16 5.51
C LYS A 58 -6.89 12.28 6.49
N ARG A 59 -5.79 12.17 7.23
CA ARG A 59 -5.35 13.22 8.17
C ARG A 59 -4.92 14.50 7.46
N PHE A 60 -4.28 14.39 6.29
CA PHE A 60 -3.80 15.54 5.53
C PHE A 60 -4.89 16.26 4.76
N THR A 61 -5.86 15.52 4.22
CA THR A 61 -6.91 16.07 3.33
C THR A 61 -8.26 16.25 4.02
N GLY A 62 -8.50 15.54 5.13
CA GLY A 62 -9.83 15.45 5.75
C GLY A 62 -10.79 14.50 5.01
N GLU A 63 -10.37 13.91 3.89
CA GLU A 63 -11.22 13.15 2.98
C GLU A 63 -10.81 11.66 2.89
N GLY A 64 -11.74 10.83 2.41
CA GLY A 64 -11.52 9.41 2.15
C GLY A 64 -11.63 8.49 3.38
N ASP A 65 -11.70 7.19 3.09
CA ASP A 65 -11.79 6.16 4.11
C ASP A 65 -10.41 5.68 4.56
N ALA A 66 -10.28 5.41 5.85
CA ALA A 66 -9.07 4.87 6.45
C ALA A 66 -9.42 3.88 7.55
N PRO A 67 -8.66 2.78 7.70
CA PRO A 67 -8.83 1.86 8.81
C PRO A 67 -8.47 2.53 10.14
N SER A 68 -8.93 1.95 11.25
CA SER A 68 -8.64 2.43 12.60
C SER A 68 -7.24 2.08 13.11
N ASN A 69 -6.55 1.14 12.45
CA ASN A 69 -5.20 0.73 12.80
C ASN A 69 -4.40 0.32 11.56
N THR A 70 -3.07 0.29 11.71
CA THR A 70 -2.13 0.02 10.62
C THR A 70 -1.92 -1.47 10.33
N ALA A 71 -2.47 -2.37 11.15
CA ALA A 71 -2.38 -3.83 10.95
C ALA A 71 -3.66 -4.41 10.29
N ALA A 72 -4.56 -3.55 9.83
CA ALA A 72 -5.82 -3.97 9.22
C ALA A 72 -5.58 -4.72 7.89
N MET A 73 -6.15 -5.92 7.78
CA MET A 73 -6.26 -6.65 6.52
C MET A 73 -7.41 -6.05 5.70
N LEU A 74 -7.09 -5.09 4.84
CA LEU A 74 -8.04 -4.41 3.97
C LEU A 74 -8.51 -5.31 2.82
N TYR A 75 -7.61 -6.14 2.30
CA TYR A 75 -7.84 -7.04 1.19
C TYR A 75 -7.14 -8.38 1.43
N HIS A 76 -7.83 -9.48 1.09
CA HIS A 76 -7.33 -10.85 1.28
C HIS A 76 -6.74 -11.48 0.02
N ALA A 77 -6.78 -10.77 -1.12
CA ALA A 77 -6.25 -11.23 -2.39
C ALA A 77 -5.46 -10.12 -3.09
N LEU A 78 -4.35 -10.49 -3.74
CA LEU A 78 -3.45 -9.53 -4.38
C LEU A 78 -4.10 -8.68 -5.47
N PRO A 79 -5.00 -9.19 -6.34
CA PRO A 79 -5.59 -8.35 -7.40
C PRO A 79 -6.38 -7.15 -6.88
N ALA A 80 -7.23 -7.35 -5.87
CA ALA A 80 -8.01 -6.27 -5.27
C ALA A 80 -7.10 -5.29 -4.49
N LEU A 81 -6.09 -5.81 -3.80
CA LEU A 81 -5.11 -5.01 -3.09
C LEU A 81 -4.29 -4.14 -4.05
N ARG A 82 -3.88 -4.68 -5.21
CA ARG A 82 -3.14 -3.97 -6.26
C ARG A 82 -3.93 -2.80 -6.81
N LEU A 83 -5.21 -3.02 -7.17
CA LEU A 83 -6.08 -1.95 -7.66
C LEU A 83 -6.22 -0.82 -6.63
N ALA A 84 -6.37 -1.19 -5.35
CA ALA A 84 -6.46 -0.23 -4.27
C ALA A 84 -5.13 0.54 -4.06
N ARG A 85 -3.99 -0.14 -4.19
CA ARG A 85 -2.65 0.47 -4.13
C ARG A 85 -2.43 1.48 -5.24
N GLU A 86 -2.72 1.11 -6.49
CA GLU A 86 -2.56 1.98 -7.66
C GLU A 86 -3.49 3.19 -7.60
N ALA A 87 -4.69 3.05 -7.00
CA ALA A 87 -5.57 4.19 -6.74
C ALA A 87 -5.00 5.13 -5.66
N GLU A 88 -4.49 4.59 -4.54
CA GLU A 88 -3.93 5.40 -3.47
C GLU A 88 -2.61 6.08 -3.89
N ASP A 89 -1.77 5.41 -4.69
CA ASP A 89 -0.56 6.01 -5.26
C ASP A 89 -0.88 7.22 -6.15
N ARG A 90 -1.90 7.10 -7.02
CA ARG A 90 -2.37 8.23 -7.83
C ARG A 90 -2.88 9.37 -6.95
N ARG A 91 -3.66 9.07 -5.91
CA ARG A 91 -4.15 10.08 -4.96
C ARG A 91 -3.01 10.83 -4.27
N ILE A 92 -1.94 10.13 -3.87
CA ILE A 92 -0.77 10.76 -3.26
C ILE A 92 -0.04 11.65 -4.28
N VAL A 93 0.20 11.13 -5.49
CA VAL A 93 0.87 11.90 -6.57
C VAL A 93 0.09 13.16 -6.94
N ASP A 94 -1.24 13.09 -7.02
CA ASP A 94 -2.09 14.24 -7.36
C ASP A 94 -2.14 15.28 -6.23
N TRP A 95 -1.90 14.88 -4.98
CA TRP A 95 -1.95 15.77 -3.82
C TRP A 95 -0.67 16.59 -3.62
N VAL A 96 0.51 16.04 -3.97
CA VAL A 96 1.83 16.63 -3.64
C VAL A 96 2.31 17.75 -4.57
#